data_AF-A0A1Y6H6M9-F1
#
_entry.id   AF-A0A1Y6H6M9-F1
#
_cell.length_a   1.000
_cell.length_b   1.000
_cell.length_c   1.000
_cell.angle_alpha   90.00
_cell.angle_beta   90.00
_cell.angle_gamma   90.00
#
_symmetry.space_group_name_H-M   'P 1'
#
loop_
_entity.id
_entity.type
_entity.pdbx_description
1 polymer ?
#
loop_
_entity_poly.entity_id
_entity_poly.type
_entity_poly.pdbx_seq_one_letter_code
_entity_poly.pdbx_strand_id
1 'polypeptide(L)'
;MRRLGIYPVGSLVRLESQKLAVVIEQSPDSLLKPRVRVFYSAKLRSHVLVQDIDLSRPDCQDRIAQMESPTDWGFRDLEKLWLP
;
A
#
# COMPACT_ATOMS: atom_id res chain seq x y z
N MET A 1 -21.11 -2.16 -10.95
CA MET A 1 -20.48 -0.82 -10.86
C MET A 1 -19.22 -0.93 -10.00
N ARG A 2 -18.06 -1.20 -10.61
CA ARG A 2 -16.79 -1.26 -9.86
C ARG A 2 -16.15 0.12 -9.97
N ARG A 3 -16.20 0.92 -8.89
CA ARG A 3 -15.40 2.15 -8.78
C ARG A 3 -13.92 1.74 -8.61
N LEU A 4 -13.30 1.24 -9.67
CA LEU A 4 -11.84 1.23 -9.80
C LEU A 4 -11.47 2.62 -10.27
N GLY A 5 -10.77 3.39 -9.47
CA GLY A 5 -10.24 4.65 -9.98
C GLY A 5 -9.39 5.45 -9.02
N ILE A 6 -9.53 5.24 -7.72
CA ILE A 6 -8.83 6.06 -6.73
C ILE A 6 -8.48 5.17 -5.55
N TYR A 7 -7.18 5.09 -5.22
CA TYR A 7 -6.71 4.47 -3.99
C TYR A 7 -6.60 5.58 -2.93
N PRO A 8 -7.60 5.75 -2.05
CA PRO A 8 -7.51 6.81 -1.05
C PRO A 8 -6.38 6.52 -0.06
N VAL A 9 -5.83 7.58 0.51
CA VAL A 9 -4.91 7.49 1.65
C VAL A 9 -5.57 6.67 2.76
N GLY A 10 -4.80 5.77 3.35
CA GLY A 10 -5.27 4.77 4.32
C GLY A 10 -5.73 3.44 3.70
N SER A 11 -5.75 3.31 2.37
CA SER A 11 -6.06 2.02 1.73
C SER A 11 -4.91 1.04 1.89
N LEU A 12 -5.22 -0.15 2.41
CA LEU A 12 -4.28 -1.26 2.41
C LEU A 12 -4.20 -1.88 1.01
N VAL A 13 -2.98 -1.97 0.49
CA VAL A 13 -2.68 -2.53 -0.81
C VAL A 13 -1.58 -3.57 -0.68
N ARG A 14 -1.71 -4.64 -1.48
CA ARG A 14 -0.68 -5.65 -1.63
C ARG A 14 0.15 -5.32 -2.86
N LEU A 15 1.46 -5.31 -2.69
CA LEU A 15 2.42 -5.14 -3.76
C LEU A 15 2.70 -6.47 -4.48
N GLU A 16 3.15 -6.40 -5.73
CA GLU A 16 3.61 -7.56 -6.51
C GLU A 16 4.73 -8.33 -5.80
N SER A 17 5.59 -7.64 -5.03
CA SER A 17 6.58 -8.27 -4.14
C SER A 17 5.98 -9.06 -2.98
N GLN A 18 4.65 -9.17 -2.88
CA GLN A 18 3.91 -9.80 -1.79
C GLN A 18 4.17 -9.11 -0.43
N LYS A 19 4.44 -7.81 -0.48
CA LYS A 19 4.47 -6.95 0.70
C LYS A 19 3.14 -6.22 0.84
N LEU A 20 2.73 -5.98 2.07
CA LEU A 20 1.56 -5.18 2.40
C LEU A 20 2.02 -3.76 2.71
N ALA A 21 1.34 -2.82 2.08
CA ALA A 21 1.61 -1.41 2.17
C ALA A 21 0.32 -0.62 2.33
N VAL A 22 0.38 0.53 2.98
CA VAL A 22 -0.74 1.45 3.06
C VAL A 22 -0.48 2.68 2.21
N VAL A 23 -1.48 3.15 1.47
CA VAL A 23 -1.37 4.40 0.72
C VAL A 23 -1.23 5.55 1.71
N ILE A 24 -0.14 6.29 1.62
CA ILE A 24 0.13 7.47 2.47
C ILE A 24 -0.07 8.77 1.72
N GLU A 25 0.13 8.76 0.40
CA GLU A 25 0.03 9.97 -0.42
C GLU A 25 -0.37 9.59 -1.85
N GLN A 26 -1.24 10.38 -2.46
CA GLN A 26 -1.63 10.20 -3.86
C GLN A 26 -0.67 11.00 -4.75
N SER A 27 -0.19 10.37 -5.82
CA SER A 27 0.65 11.03 -6.80
C SER A 27 -0.22 11.83 -7.78
N PRO A 28 0.06 13.13 -8.00
CA PRO A 28 -0.73 13.96 -8.92
C PRO A 28 -0.65 13.49 -10.38
N ASP A 29 0.45 12.81 -10.74
CA ASP A 29 0.73 12.35 -12.09
C ASP A 29 0.00 11.02 -12.44
N SER A 30 -0.39 10.23 -11.44
CA SER A 30 -1.01 8.93 -11.70
C SER A 30 -1.78 8.36 -10.51
N LEU A 31 -3.08 8.14 -10.74
CA LEU A 31 -4.00 7.46 -9.81
C LEU A 31 -3.61 6.00 -9.54
N LEU A 32 -2.79 5.39 -10.39
CA LEU A 32 -2.33 4.01 -10.28
C LEU A 32 -0.96 3.88 -9.61
N LYS A 33 -0.28 4.99 -9.33
CA LYS A 33 1.06 5.00 -8.75
C LYS A 33 1.16 5.92 -7.52
N PRO A 34 0.33 5.71 -6.49
CA PRO A 34 0.45 6.48 -5.25
C PRO A 34 1.73 6.10 -4.50
N ARG A 35 2.10 6.92 -3.51
CA ARG A 35 3.15 6.60 -2.55
C ARG A 35 2.55 5.75 -1.43
N VAL A 36 3.21 4.64 -1.15
CA VAL A 36 2.75 3.62 -0.22
C VAL A 36 3.80 3.35 0.84
N ARG A 37 3.37 3.07 2.06
CA ARG A 37 4.22 2.72 3.19
C ARG A 37 4.11 1.23 3.46
N VAL A 38 5.16 0.49 3.12
CA VAL A 38 5.26 -0.94 3.40
C VAL A 38 5.51 -1.13 4.89
N PHE A 39 4.85 -2.11 5.52
CA PHE A 39 5.03 -2.40 6.94
C PHE A 39 5.01 -3.91 7.26
N TYR A 40 4.53 -4.74 6.34
CA TYR A 40 4.41 -6.18 6.56
C TYR A 40 4.71 -6.96 5.27
N SER A 41 5.28 -8.16 5.39
CA SER A 41 5.47 -9.06 4.26
C SER A 41 4.51 -10.24 4.35
N ALA A 42 3.56 -10.32 3.42
CA ALA A 42 2.66 -11.47 3.30
C ALA A 42 3.44 -12.75 2.91
N LYS A 43 4.53 -12.62 2.15
CA LYS A 43 5.41 -13.74 1.77
C LYS A 43 6.08 -14.38 2.98
N LEU A 44 6.68 -13.57 3.86
CA LEU A 44 7.38 -14.06 5.06
C LEU A 44 6.48 -14.16 6.29
N ARG A 45 5.23 -13.68 6.19
CA ARG A 45 4.28 -13.52 7.31
C ARG A 45 4.92 -12.84 8.52
N SER A 46 5.72 -11.81 8.26
CA SER A 46 6.47 -11.09 9.28
C SER A 46 6.40 -9.58 9.06
N HIS A 47 6.53 -8.82 10.14
CA HIS A 47 6.69 -7.38 10.09
C HIS A 47 8.02 -7.06 9.40
N VAL A 48 7.97 -6.11 8.47
CA VAL A 48 9.17 -5.60 7.82
C VAL A 48 9.42 -4.19 8.27
N LEU A 49 10.63 -3.71 8.00
CA LEU A 49 10.95 -2.32 8.25
C LEU A 49 9.95 -1.43 7.50
N VAL A 50 9.37 -0.48 8.23
CA VAL A 50 8.43 0.47 7.66
C VAL A 50 9.19 1.33 6.64
N GLN A 51 8.82 1.22 5.37
CA GLN A 51 9.50 1.92 4.28
C GLN A 51 8.51 2.56 3.33
N ASP A 52 8.76 3.83 3.01
CA ASP A 52 7.98 4.58 2.04
C ASP A 52 8.50 4.28 0.64
N ILE A 53 7.63 3.69 -0.18
CA ILE A 53 7.88 3.36 -1.57
C ILE A 53 7.03 4.27 -2.44
N ASP A 54 7.69 4.98 -3.32
CA ASP A 54 7.03 5.79 -4.34
C ASP A 54 6.94 5.00 -5.64
N LEU A 55 5.73 4.52 -5.94
CA LEU A 55 5.43 3.75 -7.15
C LEU A 55 5.47 4.63 -8.42
N SER A 56 5.50 5.96 -8.28
CA SER A 56 5.65 6.86 -9.42
C SER A 56 7.08 6.87 -9.96
N ARG A 57 8.06 6.45 -9.14
CA ARG A 57 9.47 6.42 -9.54
C ARG A 57 9.73 5.41 -10.65
N PRO A 58 10.49 5.78 -11.69
CA PRO A 58 10.83 4.86 -12.78
C PRO A 58 11.72 3.70 -12.35
N ASP A 59 12.48 3.86 -11.25
CA ASP A 59 13.33 2.81 -10.67
C ASP A 59 12.52 1.78 -9.83
N CYS A 60 11.27 2.11 -9.50
CA CYS A 60 10.43 1.23 -8.70
C CYS A 60 9.76 0.17 -9.58
N GLN A 61 10.17 -1.09 -9.43
CA GLN A 61 9.55 -2.22 -10.12
C GLN A 61 8.33 -2.78 -9.37
N ASP A 62 8.14 -2.40 -8.11
CA ASP A 62 6.97 -2.79 -7.33
C ASP A 62 5.72 -2.06 -7.85
N ARG A 63 4.59 -2.75 -7.86
CA ARG A 63 3.27 -2.21 -8.23
C ARG A 63 2.21 -2.73 -7.28
N ILE A 64 1.06 -2.04 -7.25
CA ILE A 64 -0.12 -2.53 -6.54
C ILE A 64 -0.66 -3.73 -7.31
N ALA A 65 -0.54 -4.92 -6.71
CA ALA A 65 -1.15 -6.13 -7.21
C ALA A 65 -2.67 -6.13 -6.99
N GLN A 66 -3.09 -5.76 -5.77
CA GLN A 66 -4.51 -5.67 -5.40
C GLN A 66 -4.72 -4.83 -4.13
N MET A 67 -5.96 -4.38 -3.92
CA MET A 67 -6.40 -3.83 -2.64
C MET A 67 -6.72 -4.97 -1.68
N GLU A 68 -6.21 -4.88 -0.47
CA GLU A 68 -6.54 -5.83 0.60
C GLU A 68 -7.38 -5.12 1.65
N SER A 69 -8.25 -5.86 2.36
CA SER A 69 -8.93 -5.30 3.51
C SER A 69 -8.04 -5.42 4.76
N PRO A 70 -7.83 -4.33 5.51
CA PRO A 70 -7.26 -4.37 6.86
C PRO A 70 -7.88 -5.45 7.75
N THR A 71 -9.20 -5.60 7.63
CA THR A 71 -10.03 -6.50 8.44
C THR A 71 -9.74 -7.96 8.14
N ASP A 72 -9.47 -8.31 6.87
CA ASP A 72 -9.14 -9.68 6.45
C ASP A 72 -7.79 -10.13 7.05
N TRP A 73 -6.88 -9.20 7.26
CA TRP A 73 -5.57 -9.46 7.89
C TRP A 73 -5.59 -9.35 9.42
N GLY A 74 -6.68 -8.85 10.01
CA GLY A 74 -6.80 -8.65 11.45
C GLY A 74 -5.97 -7.48 12.01
N PHE A 75 -5.52 -6.56 11.14
CA PHE A 75 -4.81 -5.36 11.55
C PHE A 75 -5.80 -4.35 12.16
N ARG A 76 -5.77 -4.19 13.48
CA ARG A 76 -6.65 -3.26 14.22
C ARG A 76 -6.09 -1.84 14.34
N ASP A 77 -4.78 -1.68 14.24
CA ASP A 77 -4.08 -0.40 14.46
C ASP A 77 -3.45 0.16 13.18
N LEU A 78 -4.01 -0.18 12.02
CA LEU A 78 -3.46 0.22 10.72
C LEU A 78 -3.45 1.75 10.57
N GLU A 79 -4.41 2.44 11.20
CA GLU A 79 -4.54 3.90 11.19
C GLU A 79 -3.27 4.62 11.64
N LYS A 80 -2.50 4.05 12.58
CA LYS A 80 -1.22 4.60 13.06
C LYS A 80 -0.13 4.66 11.98
N LEU A 81 -0.29 3.92 10.88
CA LEU A 81 0.72 3.85 9.84
C LEU A 81 0.59 4.99 8.81
N TRP A 82 -0.59 5.58 8.66
CA TRP A 82 -0.83 6.68 7.69
C TRP A 82 -1.34 7.98 8.33
N LEU A 83 -1.77 7.96 9.59
CA LEU A 83 -2.04 9.19 10.34
C LEU A 83 -0.70 9.89 10.68
N PRO A 84 -0.59 11.22 10.49
CA PRO A 84 0.59 12.01 10.85
C PRO A 84 0.83 12.07 12.36
#